data_AF-A0A3S4YW40-F1
#
_entry.id   AF-A0A3S4YW40-F1
#
_cell.length_a   1.000
_cell.length_b   1.000
_cell.length_c   1.000
_cell.angle_alpha   90.00
_cell.angle_beta   90.00
_cell.angle_gamma   90.00
#
_symmetry.space_group_name_H-M   'P 1'
#
loop_
_entity.id
_entity.type
_entity.pdbx_description
1 polymer ?
#
loop_
_entity_poly.entity_id
_entity_poly.type
_entity_poly.pdbx_seq_one_letter_code
_entity_poly.pdbx_strand_id
1 'polypeptide(L)'
;MRIGIVRDVSQIHRKTEEAALAEQSYQDDVVESVTAALKDKYDVIDYVFDEHLLDKLAEDKIDLVFNLANGREDINDRTELPSLLKQAGIPHTGSGAMGHGVADDKALATAVLARNGIAHPETVVLESPVDLARLAPKYPVLVKPNNEGSSRGIGDDAVVRSDEELFRLVRKMFAYNDKLLVTEYIEGKEVTVGVIGNGADVEVLPAVEVDFSNVSGNREKIFSFEVKHEDDVEYHVPARLSDAERKTVEETAKKAFELLQIRDYCRVDMRIRDGKAYVLEVNALAGLHPESSDIIKMAKAAGYSYDAFIQKLAEIAIAREGLTDNGRANDAQDIAKQRAEENRLARKNAEAAFANRPDQKAKRAFEGAKDSVRATRDELERRGKEAYHSIERGYELNKERWEEEYRRGLKDVRDKRDQAVDYLKDAANETPVRAAGRGWAPYGSGYPAQEQPQQPQNAPSYASDSDARYRALEARIHALEERIRILEQRR
;
A
#
# COMPACT_ATOMS: atom_id res chain seq x y z
N MET A 1 22.01 42.47 -8.49
CA MET A 1 22.16 41.24 -9.30
C MET A 1 20.82 40.52 -9.37
N ARG A 2 20.43 40.02 -10.54
CA ARG A 2 19.17 39.29 -10.77
C ARG A 2 19.38 37.78 -10.72
N ILE A 3 18.70 37.11 -9.80
CA ILE A 3 18.70 35.67 -9.65
C ILE A 3 17.35 35.11 -10.10
N GLY A 4 17.37 34.23 -11.11
CA GLY A 4 16.20 33.48 -11.53
C GLY A 4 16.09 32.17 -10.75
N ILE A 5 15.05 31.97 -9.95
CA ILE A 5 14.74 30.66 -9.39
C ILE A 5 14.04 29.86 -10.48
N VAL A 6 14.59 28.70 -10.84
CA VAL A 6 14.00 27.84 -11.87
C VAL A 6 13.53 26.54 -11.24
N ARG A 7 12.24 26.22 -11.41
CA ARG A 7 11.59 25.00 -10.91
C ARG A 7 10.89 24.25 -12.04
N ASP A 8 10.51 23.00 -11.76
CA ASP A 8 9.85 22.14 -12.74
C ASP A 8 8.46 22.66 -13.14
N VAL A 9 8.03 22.31 -14.36
CA VAL A 9 6.63 22.43 -14.78
C VAL A 9 5.79 21.47 -13.95
N SER A 10 4.61 21.91 -13.55
CA SER A 10 3.64 21.05 -12.89
C SER A 10 3.32 19.81 -13.74
N GLN A 11 3.71 18.62 -13.25
CA GLN A 11 3.46 17.34 -13.90
C GLN A 11 2.16 16.68 -13.40
N ILE A 12 1.17 17.45 -12.94
CA ILE A 12 -0.11 16.90 -12.44
C ILE A 12 -0.74 15.93 -13.46
N HIS A 13 -0.54 16.21 -14.75
CA HIS A 13 -1.00 15.35 -15.83
C HIS A 13 -0.34 13.96 -15.90
N ARG A 14 0.71 13.64 -15.15
CA ARG A 14 1.42 12.34 -15.19
C ARG A 14 1.26 11.50 -13.93
N LYS A 15 0.78 12.09 -12.84
CA LYS A 15 0.67 11.45 -11.52
C LYS A 15 -0.80 11.31 -11.10
N THR A 16 -1.02 10.64 -9.98
CA THR A 16 -2.31 10.75 -9.28
C THR A 16 -2.49 12.19 -8.81
N GLU A 17 -3.75 12.62 -8.66
CA GLU A 17 -4.08 13.98 -8.21
C GLU A 17 -3.38 14.31 -6.89
N GLU A 18 -3.46 13.40 -5.93
CA GLU A 18 -2.87 13.53 -4.60
C GLU A 18 -1.35 13.64 -4.64
N ALA A 19 -0.65 12.74 -5.37
CA ALA A 19 0.81 12.79 -5.46
C ALA A 19 1.30 14.04 -6.20
N ALA A 20 0.54 14.49 -7.20
CA ALA A 20 0.86 15.69 -7.93
C ALA A 20 0.69 16.96 -7.09
N LEU A 21 -0.42 17.06 -6.35
CA LEU A 21 -0.68 18.19 -5.45
C LEU A 21 0.34 18.24 -4.31
N ALA A 22 0.73 17.09 -3.76
CA ALA A 22 1.75 17.01 -2.72
C ALA A 22 3.13 17.47 -3.21
N GLU A 23 3.57 16.98 -4.37
CA GLU A 23 4.83 17.42 -4.98
C GLU A 23 4.79 18.91 -5.35
N GLN A 24 3.66 19.39 -5.85
CA GLN A 24 3.50 20.80 -6.17
C GLN A 24 3.55 21.67 -4.92
N SER A 25 2.83 21.30 -3.85
CA SER A 25 2.88 22.03 -2.58
C SER A 25 4.30 22.08 -2.05
N TYR A 26 5.01 20.96 -2.08
CA TYR A 26 6.42 20.90 -1.69
C TYR A 26 7.29 21.85 -2.52
N GLN A 27 7.11 21.89 -3.85
CA GLN A 27 7.87 22.82 -4.70
C GLN A 27 7.52 24.28 -4.44
N ASP A 28 6.23 24.61 -4.25
CA ASP A 28 5.77 25.95 -3.93
C ASP A 28 6.41 26.43 -2.60
N ASP A 29 6.40 25.59 -1.57
CA ASP A 29 7.00 25.88 -0.26
C ASP A 29 8.51 26.11 -0.35
N VAL A 30 9.22 25.30 -1.17
CA VAL A 30 10.66 25.48 -1.42
C VAL A 30 10.92 26.80 -2.15
N VAL A 31 10.17 27.12 -3.21
CA VAL A 31 10.37 28.36 -3.97
C VAL A 31 10.07 29.58 -3.12
N GLU A 32 8.99 29.57 -2.34
CA GLU A 32 8.66 30.67 -1.43
C GLU A 32 9.79 30.89 -0.41
N SER A 33 10.28 29.80 0.19
CA SER A 33 11.35 29.85 1.19
C SER A 33 12.67 30.35 0.60
N VAL A 34 13.08 29.83 -0.56
CA VAL A 34 14.31 30.26 -1.25
C VAL A 34 14.20 31.71 -1.72
N THR A 35 13.04 32.13 -2.22
CA THR A 35 12.78 33.53 -2.59
C THR A 35 12.90 34.44 -1.38
N ALA A 36 12.27 34.07 -0.26
CA ALA A 36 12.34 34.84 0.98
C ALA A 36 13.77 34.97 1.50
N ALA A 37 14.57 33.90 1.41
CA ALA A 37 15.97 33.91 1.82
C ALA A 37 16.88 34.80 0.95
N LEU A 38 16.57 34.96 -0.34
CA LEU A 38 17.43 35.67 -1.29
C LEU A 38 17.04 37.13 -1.54
N LYS A 39 15.74 37.48 -1.40
CA LYS A 39 15.19 38.79 -1.81
C LYS A 39 15.78 40.00 -1.09
N ASP A 40 16.37 39.82 0.08
CA ASP A 40 16.99 40.91 0.86
C ASP A 40 18.35 41.33 0.29
N LYS A 41 18.99 40.46 -0.52
CA LYS A 41 20.30 40.71 -1.14
C LYS A 41 20.24 40.79 -2.67
N TYR A 42 19.26 40.15 -3.30
CA TYR A 42 19.21 39.97 -4.74
C TYR A 42 17.83 40.31 -5.30
N ASP A 43 17.80 40.68 -6.58
CA ASP A 43 16.57 40.78 -7.34
C ASP A 43 16.13 39.37 -7.76
N VAL A 44 15.11 38.81 -7.10
CA VAL A 44 14.71 37.40 -7.30
C VAL A 44 13.46 37.29 -8.15
N ILE A 45 13.49 36.42 -9.16
CA ILE A 45 12.36 36.19 -10.08
C ILE A 45 12.14 34.67 -10.22
N ASP A 46 10.88 34.21 -10.10
CA ASP A 46 10.49 32.79 -10.25
C ASP A 46 10.16 32.44 -11.70
N TYR A 47 10.73 31.34 -12.18
CA TYR A 47 10.54 30.79 -13.51
C TYR A 47 10.17 29.32 -13.45
N VAL A 48 9.30 28.94 -14.38
CA VAL A 48 9.00 27.55 -14.69
C VAL A 48 9.91 27.07 -15.82
N PHE A 49 10.42 25.85 -15.71
CA PHE A 49 11.25 25.22 -16.74
C PHE A 49 10.43 24.73 -17.94
N ASP A 50 9.92 25.67 -18.74
CA ASP A 50 9.19 25.42 -19.98
C ASP A 50 10.07 25.66 -21.23
N GLU A 51 9.51 25.42 -22.42
CA GLU A 51 10.16 25.66 -23.71
C GLU A 51 10.56 27.13 -23.97
N HIS A 52 10.00 28.07 -23.22
CA HIS A 52 10.25 29.50 -23.35
C HIS A 52 11.22 30.04 -22.30
N LEU A 53 11.75 29.17 -21.42
CA LEU A 53 12.59 29.60 -20.30
C LEU A 53 13.77 30.45 -20.77
N LEU A 54 14.54 30.00 -21.76
CA LEU A 54 15.75 30.71 -22.19
C LEU A 54 15.45 32.11 -22.75
N ASP A 55 14.34 32.27 -23.49
CA ASP A 55 13.90 33.56 -24.01
C ASP A 55 13.56 34.51 -22.87
N LYS A 56 12.82 34.03 -21.85
CA LYS A 56 12.46 34.80 -20.65
C LYS A 56 13.68 35.20 -19.84
N LEU A 57 14.62 34.28 -19.60
CA LEU A 57 15.85 34.56 -18.87
C LEU A 57 16.72 35.62 -19.59
N ALA A 58 16.77 35.58 -20.92
CA ALA A 58 17.48 36.55 -21.73
C ALA A 58 16.80 37.94 -21.74
N GLU A 59 15.47 37.98 -21.93
CA GLU A 59 14.65 39.19 -21.88
C GLU A 59 14.81 39.91 -20.52
N ASP A 60 14.70 39.13 -19.45
CA ASP A 60 14.78 39.59 -18.05
C ASP A 60 16.24 39.77 -17.57
N LYS A 61 17.21 39.50 -18.45
CA LYS A 61 18.65 39.67 -18.23
C LYS A 61 19.16 38.98 -16.95
N ILE A 62 18.71 37.76 -16.67
CA ILE A 62 19.12 37.03 -15.46
C ILE A 62 20.65 36.84 -15.40
N ASP A 63 21.25 37.11 -14.24
CA ASP A 63 22.71 36.95 -14.02
C ASP A 63 23.08 35.52 -13.59
N LEU A 64 22.20 34.89 -12.82
CA LEU A 64 22.41 33.57 -12.24
C LEU A 64 21.07 32.85 -12.11
N VAL A 65 21.03 31.57 -12.46
CA VAL A 65 19.91 30.70 -12.14
C VAL A 65 20.15 29.96 -10.83
N PHE A 66 19.24 30.08 -9.87
CA PHE A 66 19.17 29.18 -8.74
C PHE A 66 18.35 27.95 -9.16
N ASN A 67 19.02 26.83 -9.40
CA ASN A 67 18.40 25.62 -9.92
C ASN A 67 17.68 24.82 -8.83
N LEU A 68 16.36 24.65 -8.98
CA LEU A 68 15.52 23.74 -8.21
C LEU A 68 14.82 22.69 -9.09
N ALA A 69 15.06 22.73 -10.41
CA ALA A 69 14.41 21.89 -11.39
C ALA A 69 15.12 20.53 -11.50
N ASN A 70 14.33 19.46 -11.51
CA ASN A 70 14.80 18.10 -11.72
C ASN A 70 14.75 17.68 -13.19
N GLY A 71 13.92 18.32 -14.01
CA GLY A 71 13.80 18.02 -15.45
C GLY A 71 12.40 18.37 -16.00
N ARG A 72 12.30 18.66 -17.29
CA ARG A 72 11.06 19.20 -17.89
C ARG A 72 10.06 18.11 -18.28
N GLU A 73 10.50 17.15 -19.10
CA GLU A 73 9.67 16.01 -19.49
C GLU A 73 9.98 14.79 -18.63
N ASP A 74 11.26 14.46 -18.46
CA ASP A 74 11.68 13.43 -17.53
C ASP A 74 12.10 14.12 -16.21
N ILE A 75 11.32 13.92 -15.16
CA ILE A 75 11.59 14.51 -13.83
C ILE A 75 12.84 13.92 -13.15
N ASN A 76 13.46 12.90 -13.76
CA ASN A 76 14.71 12.35 -13.30
C ASN A 76 15.90 12.81 -14.17
N ASP A 77 15.68 13.57 -15.25
CA ASP A 77 16.75 14.12 -16.09
C ASP A 77 17.22 15.49 -15.60
N ARG A 78 18.05 15.48 -14.57
CA ARG A 78 18.67 16.67 -14.00
C ARG A 78 19.74 17.27 -14.90
N THR A 79 20.02 16.67 -16.06
CA THR A 79 21.04 17.15 -17.00
C THR A 79 20.50 18.17 -17.99
N GLU A 80 19.18 18.18 -18.23
CA GLU A 80 18.51 19.01 -19.25
C GLU A 80 18.76 20.50 -19.00
N LEU A 81 18.36 21.02 -17.84
CA LEU A 81 18.47 22.44 -17.54
C LEU A 81 19.93 22.94 -17.51
N PRO A 82 20.88 22.31 -16.79
CA PRO A 82 22.27 22.71 -16.82
C PRO A 82 22.88 22.72 -18.23
N SER A 83 22.47 21.80 -19.11
CA SER A 83 22.93 21.77 -20.51
C SER A 83 22.44 22.99 -21.29
N LEU A 84 21.16 23.33 -21.15
CA LEU A 84 20.54 24.49 -21.81
C LEU A 84 21.14 25.82 -21.31
N LEU A 85 21.31 25.97 -19.99
CA LEU A 85 21.92 27.16 -19.41
C LEU A 85 23.38 27.33 -19.83
N LYS A 86 24.14 26.22 -19.89
CA LYS A 86 25.51 26.23 -20.41
C LYS A 86 25.56 26.68 -21.88
N GLN A 87 24.63 26.22 -22.71
CA GLN A 87 24.52 26.67 -24.11
C GLN A 87 24.21 28.17 -24.21
N ALA A 88 23.32 28.67 -23.34
CA ALA A 88 22.94 30.08 -23.29
C ALA A 88 23.98 30.98 -22.62
N GLY A 89 25.03 30.41 -22.01
CA GLY A 89 26.03 31.17 -21.24
C GLY A 89 25.46 31.77 -19.95
N ILE A 90 24.41 31.18 -19.39
CA ILE A 90 23.76 31.63 -18.15
C ILE A 90 24.32 30.81 -16.98
N PRO A 91 25.03 31.43 -16.02
CA PRO A 91 25.52 30.76 -14.82
C PRO A 91 24.40 30.17 -13.97
N HIS A 92 24.68 29.11 -13.21
CA HIS A 92 23.68 28.49 -12.34
C HIS A 92 24.27 27.84 -11.08
N THR A 93 23.44 27.69 -10.04
CA THR A 93 23.80 26.88 -8.86
C THR A 93 23.78 25.39 -9.18
N GLY A 94 24.55 24.62 -8.42
CA GLY A 94 24.62 23.17 -8.51
C GLY A 94 25.52 22.65 -9.64
N SER A 95 25.46 21.33 -9.81
CA SER A 95 26.32 20.59 -10.73
C SER A 95 25.95 20.85 -12.20
N GLY A 96 26.92 20.70 -13.10
CA GLY A 96 26.64 20.69 -14.53
C GLY A 96 26.05 19.34 -14.96
N ALA A 97 25.71 19.23 -16.25
CA ALA A 97 25.14 18.01 -16.83
C ALA A 97 25.96 16.73 -16.55
N MET A 98 27.29 16.81 -16.59
CA MET A 98 28.17 15.68 -16.28
C MET A 98 28.06 15.24 -14.82
N GLY A 99 28.06 16.19 -13.88
CA GLY A 99 27.97 15.89 -12.46
C GLY A 99 26.63 15.27 -12.09
N HIS A 100 25.53 15.80 -12.64
CA HIS A 100 24.21 15.20 -12.50
C HIS A 100 24.13 13.82 -13.15
N GLY A 101 24.48 13.69 -14.44
CA GLY A 101 24.34 12.43 -15.18
C GLY A 101 25.17 11.28 -14.59
N VAL A 102 26.38 11.57 -14.09
CA VAL A 102 27.20 10.56 -13.42
C VAL A 102 26.63 10.18 -12.05
N ALA A 103 26.13 11.14 -11.27
CA ALA A 103 25.57 10.89 -9.94
C ALA A 103 24.21 10.18 -9.99
N ASP A 104 23.37 10.52 -10.96
CA ASP A 104 22.02 9.96 -11.14
C ASP A 104 22.05 8.51 -11.64
N ASP A 105 23.06 8.14 -12.46
CA ASP A 105 23.33 6.75 -12.82
C ASP A 105 24.14 6.05 -11.73
N LYS A 106 23.45 5.34 -10.82
CA LYS A 106 24.08 4.66 -9.68
C LYS A 106 25.13 3.63 -10.09
N ALA A 107 24.96 2.93 -11.21
CA ALA A 107 25.96 2.00 -11.72
C ALA A 107 27.23 2.75 -12.15
N LEU A 108 27.07 3.86 -12.87
CA LEU A 108 28.19 4.68 -13.31
C LEU A 108 28.92 5.34 -12.13
N ALA A 109 28.17 5.95 -11.20
CA ALA A 109 28.72 6.49 -9.96
C ALA A 109 29.52 5.42 -9.21
N THR A 110 28.94 4.23 -9.01
CA THR A 110 29.61 3.12 -8.34
C THR A 110 30.89 2.73 -9.07
N ALA A 111 30.87 2.62 -10.40
CA ALA A 111 32.07 2.26 -11.18
C ALA A 111 33.20 3.30 -11.05
N VAL A 112 32.87 4.60 -11.02
CA VAL A 112 33.84 5.67 -10.80
C VAL A 112 34.42 5.60 -9.38
N LEU A 113 33.57 5.44 -8.37
CA LEU A 113 33.99 5.33 -6.96
C LEU A 113 34.86 4.09 -6.72
N ALA A 114 34.43 2.93 -7.23
CA ALA A 114 35.13 1.65 -7.16
C ALA A 114 36.56 1.74 -7.65
N ARG A 115 36.73 2.31 -8.85
CA ARG A 115 38.01 2.42 -9.53
C ARG A 115 39.01 3.29 -8.76
N ASN A 116 38.52 4.17 -7.90
CA ASN A 116 39.30 5.07 -7.07
C ASN A 116 39.41 4.60 -5.61
N GLY A 117 39.03 3.35 -5.32
CA GLY A 117 39.19 2.74 -3.99
C GLY A 117 38.21 3.28 -2.95
N ILE A 118 37.13 3.93 -3.36
CA ILE A 118 36.04 4.31 -2.46
C ILE A 118 35.19 3.08 -2.19
N ALA A 119 34.94 2.80 -0.91
CA ALA A 119 34.12 1.66 -0.52
C ALA A 119 32.67 1.86 -0.99
N HIS A 120 32.10 0.81 -1.56
CA HIS A 120 30.71 0.74 -2.03
C HIS A 120 30.19 -0.69 -1.81
N PRO A 121 28.87 -0.92 -1.81
CA PRO A 121 28.30 -2.27 -1.85
C PRO A 121 28.73 -3.01 -3.12
N GLU A 122 29.10 -4.29 -3.04
CA GLU A 122 29.29 -5.12 -4.24
C GLU A 122 28.01 -5.06 -5.09
N THR A 123 28.12 -4.64 -6.35
CA THR A 123 26.96 -4.29 -7.18
C THR A 123 27.01 -5.01 -8.51
N VAL A 124 25.90 -5.63 -8.89
CA VAL A 124 25.67 -6.19 -10.24
C VAL A 124 24.52 -5.46 -10.90
N VAL A 125 24.73 -5.08 -12.16
CA VAL A 125 23.75 -4.41 -13.00
C VAL A 125 22.96 -5.46 -13.79
N LEU A 126 21.64 -5.37 -13.74
CA LEU A 126 20.73 -6.18 -14.56
C LEU A 126 20.05 -5.26 -15.59
N GLU A 127 20.11 -5.65 -16.86
CA GLU A 127 19.40 -5.01 -17.97
C GLU A 127 18.18 -5.84 -18.41
N SER A 128 18.10 -7.09 -17.96
CA SER A 128 16.94 -7.94 -18.13
C SER A 128 16.81 -8.99 -17.01
N PRO A 129 15.63 -9.61 -16.83
CA PRO A 129 15.47 -10.72 -15.90
C PRO A 129 16.39 -11.93 -16.20
N VAL A 130 16.85 -12.10 -17.45
CA VAL A 130 17.72 -13.21 -17.86
C VAL A 130 19.11 -13.10 -17.24
N ASP A 131 19.54 -11.89 -16.87
CA ASP A 131 20.85 -11.66 -16.25
C ASP A 131 20.99 -12.36 -14.89
N LEU A 132 19.87 -12.66 -14.22
CA LEU A 132 19.85 -13.43 -12.98
C LEU A 132 20.50 -14.80 -13.12
N ALA A 133 20.45 -15.43 -14.30
CA ALA A 133 21.04 -16.74 -14.52
C ALA A 133 22.58 -16.76 -14.39
N ARG A 134 23.20 -15.57 -14.40
CA ARG A 134 24.66 -15.39 -14.28
C ARG A 134 25.09 -14.96 -12.87
N LEU A 135 24.13 -14.73 -11.97
CA LEU A 135 24.38 -14.22 -10.64
C LEU A 135 24.53 -15.37 -9.63
N ALA A 136 25.47 -15.22 -8.71
CA ALA A 136 25.59 -16.05 -7.52
C ALA A 136 25.74 -15.13 -6.30
N PRO A 137 24.65 -14.47 -5.87
CA PRO A 137 24.72 -13.42 -4.84
C PRO A 137 25.00 -14.03 -3.47
N LYS A 138 25.70 -13.27 -2.62
CA LYS A 138 25.78 -13.55 -1.18
C LYS A 138 24.68 -12.79 -0.47
N TYR A 139 23.72 -13.51 0.09
CA TYR A 139 22.58 -12.91 0.78
C TYR A 139 22.95 -12.38 2.18
N PRO A 140 22.27 -11.34 2.67
CA PRO A 140 21.21 -10.57 1.99
C PRO A 140 21.73 -9.60 0.91
N VAL A 141 20.92 -9.36 -0.11
CA VAL A 141 21.15 -8.35 -1.15
C VAL A 141 20.00 -7.35 -1.21
N LEU A 142 20.27 -6.14 -1.66
CA LEU A 142 19.27 -5.10 -1.91
C LEU A 142 19.08 -4.89 -3.40
N VAL A 143 17.83 -4.94 -3.87
CA VAL A 143 17.46 -4.66 -5.27
C VAL A 143 16.91 -3.23 -5.38
N LYS A 144 17.46 -2.42 -6.28
CA LYS A 144 17.00 -1.03 -6.50
C LYS A 144 17.05 -0.62 -7.98
N PRO A 145 16.21 0.34 -8.43
CA PRO A 145 16.37 0.95 -9.75
C PRO A 145 17.69 1.70 -9.88
N ASN A 146 18.23 1.77 -11.10
CA ASN A 146 19.47 2.49 -11.35
C ASN A 146 19.30 4.01 -11.25
N ASN A 147 18.28 4.58 -11.92
CA ASN A 147 18.16 6.03 -12.16
C ASN A 147 17.12 6.76 -11.29
N GLU A 148 16.37 6.07 -10.42
CA GLU A 148 15.34 6.72 -9.59
C GLU A 148 15.91 7.42 -8.35
N GLY A 149 15.32 8.55 -7.97
CA GLY A 149 15.62 9.26 -6.73
C GLY A 149 14.66 8.93 -5.57
N SER A 150 14.94 9.45 -4.38
CA SER A 150 14.03 9.42 -3.21
C SER A 150 13.59 8.03 -2.74
N SER A 151 14.37 6.97 -3.00
CA SER A 151 14.01 5.57 -2.72
C SER A 151 12.74 5.09 -3.44
N ARG A 152 12.31 5.76 -4.51
CA ARG A 152 11.16 5.28 -5.31
C ARG A 152 11.47 3.89 -5.84
N GLY A 153 10.55 2.96 -5.58
CA GLY A 153 10.70 1.55 -5.98
C GLY A 153 11.55 0.69 -5.05
N ILE A 154 12.00 1.21 -3.91
CA ILE A 154 12.61 0.43 -2.83
C ILE A 154 11.55 0.30 -1.73
N GLY A 155 10.84 -0.84 -1.72
CA GLY A 155 9.89 -1.19 -0.65
C GLY A 155 10.54 -2.06 0.43
N ASP A 156 9.75 -2.46 1.43
CA ASP A 156 10.17 -3.42 2.46
C ASP A 156 10.65 -4.76 1.87
N ASP A 157 10.19 -5.11 0.66
CA ASP A 157 10.61 -6.31 -0.08
C ASP A 157 11.98 -6.16 -0.77
N ALA A 158 12.62 -4.99 -0.73
CA ALA A 158 13.85 -4.71 -1.45
C ALA A 158 15.08 -5.44 -0.90
N VAL A 159 15.08 -5.82 0.39
CA VAL A 159 16.13 -6.68 0.98
C VAL A 159 15.74 -8.13 0.80
N VAL A 160 16.50 -8.81 -0.05
CA VAL A 160 16.25 -10.17 -0.52
C VAL A 160 17.21 -11.13 0.17
N ARG A 161 16.72 -12.30 0.60
CA ARG A 161 17.49 -13.33 1.33
C ARG A 161 17.56 -14.68 0.63
N SER A 162 16.89 -14.84 -0.52
CA SER A 162 16.91 -16.08 -1.29
C SER A 162 16.77 -15.85 -2.80
N ASP A 163 17.15 -16.85 -3.59
CA ASP A 163 17.03 -16.83 -5.06
C ASP A 163 15.56 -16.67 -5.50
N GLU A 164 14.63 -17.29 -4.77
CA GLU A 164 13.20 -17.22 -5.07
C GLU A 164 12.64 -15.80 -4.87
N GLU A 165 13.00 -15.15 -3.76
CA GLU A 165 12.65 -13.75 -3.51
C GLU A 165 13.27 -12.83 -4.57
N LEU A 166 14.54 -13.05 -4.92
CA LEU A 166 15.24 -12.26 -5.93
C LEU A 166 14.53 -12.31 -7.28
N PHE A 167 14.23 -13.52 -7.74
CA PHE A 167 13.55 -13.74 -9.02
C PHE A 167 12.17 -13.07 -9.05
N ARG A 168 11.38 -13.21 -7.97
CA ARG A 168 10.06 -12.57 -7.88
C ARG A 168 10.15 -11.06 -7.95
N LEU A 169 11.04 -10.45 -7.16
CA LEU A 169 11.17 -9.00 -7.08
C LEU A 169 11.69 -8.41 -8.40
N VAL A 170 12.78 -8.96 -8.94
CA VAL A 170 13.38 -8.48 -10.19
C VAL A 170 12.37 -8.54 -11.34
N ARG A 171 11.62 -9.64 -11.48
CA ARG A 171 10.58 -9.77 -12.50
C ARG A 171 9.48 -8.70 -12.34
N LYS A 172 9.07 -8.38 -11.11
CA LYS A 172 8.09 -7.33 -10.81
C LYS A 172 8.63 -5.95 -11.17
N MET A 173 9.88 -5.66 -10.80
CA MET A 173 10.48 -4.33 -10.98
C MET A 173 10.80 -4.00 -12.45
N PHE A 174 11.18 -4.99 -13.27
CA PHE A 174 11.40 -4.79 -14.71
C PHE A 174 10.13 -4.40 -15.49
N ALA A 175 8.94 -4.46 -14.89
CA ALA A 175 7.72 -3.94 -15.52
C ALA A 175 7.71 -2.40 -15.63
N TYR A 176 8.57 -1.72 -14.85
CA TYR A 176 8.57 -0.26 -14.73
C TYR A 176 9.98 0.36 -14.79
N ASN A 177 11.03 -0.45 -14.91
CA ASN A 177 12.42 -0.01 -14.89
C ASN A 177 13.22 -0.72 -15.97
N ASP A 178 14.07 0.04 -16.67
CA ASP A 178 14.94 -0.52 -17.72
C ASP A 178 16.21 -1.16 -17.17
N LYS A 179 16.68 -0.70 -16.01
CA LYS A 179 17.90 -1.19 -15.35
C LYS A 179 17.71 -1.29 -13.84
N LEU A 180 18.12 -2.43 -13.29
CA LEU A 180 18.12 -2.71 -11.86
C LEU A 180 19.53 -2.99 -11.35
N LEU A 181 19.76 -2.69 -10.08
CA LEU A 181 20.97 -3.01 -9.35
C LEU A 181 20.67 -4.05 -8.28
N VAL A 182 21.46 -5.12 -8.25
CA VAL A 182 21.52 -6.05 -7.11
C VAL A 182 22.79 -5.74 -6.35
N THR A 183 22.64 -5.27 -5.12
CA THR A 183 23.73 -4.75 -4.29
C THR A 183 23.89 -5.55 -3.01
N GLU A 184 25.10 -5.68 -2.49
CA GLU A 184 25.32 -6.20 -1.14
C GLU A 184 24.52 -5.38 -0.12
N TYR A 185 23.81 -6.04 0.78
CA TYR A 185 23.21 -5.35 1.91
C TYR A 185 24.28 -5.04 2.97
N ILE A 186 24.65 -3.78 3.10
CA ILE A 186 25.58 -3.33 4.14
C ILE A 186 24.84 -3.20 5.46
N GLU A 187 25.03 -4.14 6.37
CA GLU A 187 24.53 -4.02 7.74
C GLU A 187 25.41 -3.03 8.53
N GLY A 188 24.81 -1.97 9.06
CA GLY A 188 25.56 -0.92 9.74
C GLY A 188 24.74 0.34 9.99
N LYS A 189 25.39 1.36 10.56
CA LYS A 189 24.78 2.67 10.80
C LYS A 189 24.57 3.39 9.48
N GLU A 190 23.36 3.87 9.23
CA GLU A 190 23.05 4.66 8.05
C GLU A 190 23.24 6.14 8.34
N VAL A 191 24.01 6.80 7.49
CA VAL A 191 24.28 8.23 7.59
C VAL A 191 24.12 8.89 6.25
N THR A 192 23.72 10.15 6.28
CA THR A 192 23.74 11.02 5.13
C THR A 192 24.49 12.30 5.48
N VAL A 193 25.28 12.82 4.54
CA VAL A 193 26.15 13.98 4.80
C VAL A 193 26.15 14.94 3.64
N GLY A 194 26.03 16.23 3.96
CA GLY A 194 26.06 17.32 3.00
C GLY A 194 27.48 17.76 2.72
N VAL A 195 27.80 18.01 1.46
CA VAL A 195 29.05 18.65 1.04
C VAL A 195 28.68 19.94 0.34
N ILE A 196 29.32 21.06 0.69
CA ILE A 196 29.11 22.35 0.05
C ILE A 196 30.43 23.00 -0.35
N GLY A 197 30.40 23.92 -1.31
CA GLY A 197 31.58 24.67 -1.77
C GLY A 197 32.20 24.09 -3.04
N ASN A 198 33.40 24.58 -3.37
CA ASN A 198 34.16 24.16 -4.55
C ASN A 198 35.67 24.22 -4.24
N GLY A 199 36.46 23.34 -4.86
CA GLY A 199 37.93 23.37 -4.75
C GLY A 199 38.43 23.33 -3.31
N ALA A 200 39.29 24.29 -2.93
CA ALA A 200 39.85 24.36 -1.58
C ALA A 200 38.83 24.75 -0.49
N ASP A 201 37.70 25.34 -0.88
CA ASP A 201 36.65 25.83 0.03
C ASP A 201 35.56 24.78 0.29
N VAL A 202 35.81 23.51 -0.04
CA VAL A 202 34.85 22.43 0.21
C VAL A 202 34.72 22.14 1.71
N GLU A 203 33.49 22.29 2.20
CA GLU A 203 33.06 22.03 3.57
C GLU A 203 32.16 20.78 3.61
N VAL A 204 32.34 19.94 4.63
CA VAL A 204 31.43 18.83 4.92
C VAL A 204 30.62 19.21 6.14
N LEU A 205 29.29 19.15 6.00
CA LEU A 205 28.35 19.47 7.07
C LEU A 205 28.28 18.32 8.09
N PRO A 206 27.82 18.58 9.34
CA PRO A 206 27.55 17.52 10.30
C PRO A 206 26.58 16.48 9.73
N ALA A 207 26.95 15.21 9.74
CA ALA A 207 26.12 14.14 9.19
C ALA A 207 24.80 13.97 9.97
N VAL A 208 23.77 13.48 9.29
CA VAL A 208 22.53 12.98 9.89
C VAL A 208 22.64 11.46 9.99
N GLU A 209 22.38 10.91 11.16
CA GLU A 209 22.17 9.47 11.35
C GLU A 209 20.68 9.16 11.24
N VAL A 210 20.35 8.14 10.44
CA VAL A 210 19.00 7.57 10.38
C VAL A 210 18.99 6.33 11.30
N ASP A 211 18.30 6.44 12.42
CA ASP A 211 18.24 5.39 13.44
C ASP A 211 16.96 4.56 13.30
N PHE A 212 17.15 3.30 12.92
CA PHE A 212 16.08 2.32 12.77
C PHE A 212 15.82 1.52 14.05
N SER A 213 16.39 1.89 15.21
CA SER A 213 16.24 1.12 16.46
C SER A 213 14.78 0.98 16.92
N ASN A 214 13.94 1.97 16.61
CA ASN A 214 12.54 2.02 17.02
C ASN A 214 11.59 1.48 15.95
N VAL A 215 12.10 1.13 14.76
CA VAL A 215 11.31 0.51 13.70
C VAL A 215 10.92 -0.90 14.15
N SER A 216 9.66 -1.03 14.56
CA SER A 216 9.11 -2.28 15.09
C SER A 216 8.71 -3.27 13.99
N GLY A 217 8.72 -4.57 14.31
CA GLY A 217 8.28 -5.67 13.44
C GLY A 217 9.40 -6.37 12.66
N ASN A 218 9.02 -7.19 11.66
CA ASN A 218 9.94 -7.85 10.72
C ASN A 218 10.34 -6.92 9.55
N ARG A 219 10.37 -5.61 9.78
CA ARG A 219 10.67 -4.62 8.74
C ARG A 219 12.16 -4.47 8.55
N GLU A 220 12.55 -4.19 7.31
CA GLU A 220 13.95 -4.03 6.96
C GLU A 220 14.46 -2.67 7.42
N LYS A 221 15.66 -2.66 7.99
CA LYS A 221 16.31 -1.45 8.48
C LYS A 221 16.95 -0.71 7.32
N ILE A 222 16.14 -0.25 6.37
CA ILE A 222 16.55 0.54 5.20
C ILE A 222 15.76 1.83 5.14
N PHE A 223 16.37 2.87 4.58
CA PHE A 223 15.67 4.13 4.31
C PHE A 223 14.81 4.04 3.04
N SER A 224 13.82 3.13 3.08
CA SER A 224 12.81 2.93 2.04
C SER A 224 11.87 4.13 1.93
N PHE A 225 11.05 4.15 0.87
CA PHE A 225 10.05 5.21 0.71
C PHE A 225 9.03 5.20 1.86
N GLU A 226 8.62 4.02 2.30
CA GLU A 226 7.68 3.80 3.40
C GLU A 226 8.26 4.32 4.72
N VAL A 227 9.49 3.93 5.03
CA VAL A 227 10.18 4.29 6.28
C VAL A 227 10.47 5.80 6.37
N LYS A 228 10.65 6.50 5.24
CA LYS A 228 10.85 7.96 5.21
C LYS A 228 9.66 8.78 5.73
N HIS A 229 8.46 8.22 5.72
CA HIS A 229 7.22 8.94 6.03
C HIS A 229 6.57 8.48 7.35
N GLU A 230 7.31 7.74 8.17
CA GLU A 230 6.80 7.18 9.43
C GLU A 230 7.40 7.84 10.68
N ASP A 231 6.60 7.88 11.74
CA ASP A 231 6.95 8.49 13.03
C ASP A 231 7.97 7.67 13.85
N ASP A 232 8.23 6.41 13.45
CA ASP A 232 9.10 5.48 14.19
C ASP A 232 10.60 5.63 13.85
N VAL A 233 10.97 6.48 12.90
CA VAL A 233 12.37 6.72 12.51
C VAL A 233 12.93 7.93 13.26
N GLU A 234 14.00 7.71 14.02
CA GLU A 234 14.71 8.80 14.68
C GLU A 234 15.84 9.34 13.81
N TYR A 235 15.99 10.67 13.80
CA TYR A 235 17.10 11.34 13.14
C TYR A 235 18.01 11.99 14.17
N HIS A 236 19.29 11.62 14.19
CA HIS A 236 20.28 12.24 15.09
C HIS A 236 21.18 13.17 14.30
N VAL A 237 21.20 14.45 14.68
CA VAL A 237 22.00 15.49 14.04
C VAL A 237 22.70 16.34 15.12
N PRO A 238 24.03 16.34 15.22
CA PRO A 238 24.97 15.51 14.45
C PRO A 238 24.80 14.00 14.70
N ALA A 239 25.15 13.19 13.71
CA ALA A 239 25.21 11.74 13.82
C ALA A 239 26.11 11.30 14.99
N ARG A 240 25.71 10.25 15.71
CA ARG A 240 26.45 9.75 16.89
C ARG A 240 27.63 8.89 16.44
N LEU A 241 28.66 9.52 15.89
CA LEU A 241 29.85 8.87 15.34
C LEU A 241 31.04 9.02 16.29
N SER A 242 31.88 7.98 16.36
CA SER A 242 33.23 8.15 16.91
C SER A 242 34.05 9.11 16.04
N ASP A 243 35.13 9.67 16.60
CA ASP A 243 36.00 10.58 15.84
C ASP A 243 36.60 9.92 14.58
N ALA A 244 36.89 8.63 14.65
CA ALA A 244 37.40 7.86 13.53
C ALA A 244 36.33 7.67 12.44
N GLU A 245 35.10 7.29 12.82
CA GLU A 245 33.99 7.16 11.85
C GLU A 245 33.65 8.50 11.21
N ARG A 246 33.59 9.58 11.99
CA ARG A 246 33.33 10.94 11.48
C ARG A 246 34.37 11.32 10.43
N LYS A 247 35.66 11.12 10.73
CA LYS A 247 36.74 11.40 9.79
C LYS A 247 36.62 10.57 8.51
N THR A 248 36.32 9.27 8.63
CA THR A 248 36.12 8.39 7.46
C THR A 248 34.95 8.85 6.60
N VAL A 249 33.81 9.21 7.21
CA VAL A 249 32.62 9.74 6.53
C VAL A 249 32.95 11.04 5.78
N GLU A 250 33.59 12.00 6.45
CA GLU A 250 33.96 13.28 5.86
C GLU A 250 34.93 13.14 4.69
N GLU A 251 36.00 12.35 4.84
CA GLU A 251 36.98 12.12 3.78
C GLU A 251 36.36 11.37 2.59
N THR A 252 35.46 10.42 2.85
CA THR A 252 34.77 9.66 1.80
C THR A 252 33.81 10.55 1.01
N ALA A 253 33.04 11.39 1.71
CA ALA A 253 32.10 12.32 1.09
C ALA A 253 32.79 13.36 0.21
N LYS A 254 33.91 13.96 0.68
CA LYS A 254 34.70 14.90 -0.12
C LYS A 254 35.24 14.24 -1.39
N LYS A 255 35.81 13.05 -1.27
CA LYS A 255 36.33 12.32 -2.44
C LYS A 255 35.23 11.95 -3.42
N ALA A 256 34.07 11.52 -2.94
CA ALA A 256 32.92 11.22 -3.81
C ALA A 256 32.46 12.48 -4.56
N PHE A 257 32.32 13.61 -3.86
CA PHE A 257 31.99 14.91 -4.46
C PHE A 257 32.96 15.29 -5.59
N GLU A 258 34.27 15.20 -5.33
CA GLU A 258 35.32 15.53 -6.31
C GLU A 258 35.33 14.57 -7.51
N LEU A 259 35.30 13.26 -7.26
CA LEU A 259 35.41 12.23 -8.30
C LEU A 259 34.21 12.24 -9.26
N LEU A 260 33.02 12.57 -8.76
CA LEU A 260 31.81 12.66 -9.55
C LEU A 260 31.63 14.04 -10.21
N GLN A 261 32.62 14.94 -10.09
CA GLN A 261 32.60 16.30 -10.65
C GLN A 261 31.38 17.12 -10.22
N ILE A 262 30.98 16.94 -8.97
CA ILE A 262 29.89 17.68 -8.36
C ILE A 262 30.39 19.08 -8.01
N ARG A 263 29.48 20.05 -8.08
CA ARG A 263 29.75 21.46 -7.74
C ARG A 263 28.71 22.00 -6.77
N ASP A 264 29.12 22.99 -6.02
CA ASP A 264 28.35 23.81 -5.08
C ASP A 264 27.77 23.07 -3.88
N TYR A 265 26.98 22.02 -4.10
CA TYR A 265 26.45 21.19 -3.02
C TYR A 265 25.97 19.82 -3.49
N CYS A 266 26.01 18.84 -2.58
CA CYS A 266 25.30 17.57 -2.73
C CYS A 266 25.04 16.94 -1.37
N ARG A 267 24.37 15.78 -1.41
CA ARG A 267 24.25 14.86 -0.27
C ARG A 267 24.85 13.51 -0.65
N VAL A 268 25.64 12.92 0.24
CA VAL A 268 26.24 11.59 0.08
C VAL A 268 25.61 10.65 1.10
N ASP A 269 24.95 9.61 0.62
CA ASP A 269 24.26 8.64 1.46
C ASP A 269 25.16 7.41 1.64
N MET A 270 25.39 7.00 2.89
CA MET A 270 26.39 6.00 3.25
C MET A 270 25.90 5.05 4.34
N ARG A 271 26.50 3.86 4.39
CA ARG A 271 26.45 2.99 5.56
C ARG A 271 27.82 2.71 6.11
N ILE A 272 27.93 2.67 7.44
CA ILE A 272 29.17 2.44 8.15
C ILE A 272 29.18 1.02 8.71
N ARG A 273 30.15 0.22 8.27
CA ARG A 273 30.41 -1.14 8.77
C ARG A 273 31.91 -1.35 8.93
N ASP A 274 32.33 -1.86 10.09
CA ASP A 274 33.73 -2.13 10.41
C ASP A 274 34.68 -0.94 10.18
N GLY A 275 34.22 0.27 10.52
CA GLY A 275 34.99 1.51 10.37
C GLY A 275 35.14 2.02 8.93
N LYS A 276 34.50 1.39 7.94
CA LYS A 276 34.44 1.84 6.55
C LYS A 276 33.09 2.48 6.25
N ALA A 277 33.10 3.59 5.50
CA ALA A 277 31.89 4.21 4.97
C ALA A 277 31.65 3.75 3.52
N TYR A 278 30.59 2.99 3.29
CA TYR A 278 30.19 2.49 1.99
C TYR A 278 29.22 3.48 1.35
N VAL A 279 29.59 4.07 0.22
CA VAL A 279 28.72 5.01 -0.52
C VAL A 279 27.59 4.23 -1.20
N LEU A 280 26.35 4.59 -0.86
CA LEU A 280 25.13 3.99 -1.40
C LEU A 280 24.63 4.73 -2.64
N GLU A 281 24.64 6.06 -2.57
CA GLU A 281 24.31 6.98 -3.66
C GLU A 281 24.82 8.40 -3.37
N VAL A 282 24.88 9.24 -4.40
CA VAL A 282 25.20 10.66 -4.28
C VAL A 282 24.10 11.47 -4.95
N ASN A 283 23.47 12.36 -4.19
CA ASN A 283 22.39 13.21 -4.63
C ASN A 283 22.95 14.60 -4.97
N ALA A 284 23.25 14.83 -6.26
CA ALA A 284 23.88 16.06 -6.77
C ALA A 284 22.94 17.28 -6.84
N LEU A 285 21.64 17.10 -6.59
CA LEU A 285 20.64 18.14 -6.42
C LEU A 285 19.83 17.87 -5.14
N ALA A 286 20.46 18.09 -3.98
CA ALA A 286 19.81 17.84 -2.69
C ALA A 286 18.59 18.76 -2.51
N GLY A 287 17.51 18.25 -1.91
CA GLY A 287 16.33 19.04 -1.58
C GLY A 287 16.66 20.18 -0.60
N LEU A 288 15.89 21.28 -0.67
CA LEU A 288 16.11 22.49 0.13
C LEU A 288 14.85 22.95 0.89
N HIS A 289 13.91 22.04 1.16
CA HIS A 289 12.73 22.33 1.97
C HIS A 289 13.13 22.61 3.43
N PRO A 290 12.65 23.71 4.04
CA PRO A 290 13.13 24.21 5.33
C PRO A 290 12.98 23.23 6.50
N GLU A 291 12.02 22.32 6.42
CA GLU A 291 11.69 21.38 7.50
C GLU A 291 12.15 19.95 7.22
N SER A 292 11.99 19.48 5.99
CA SER A 292 12.06 18.06 5.65
C SER A 292 13.37 17.67 4.97
N SER A 293 14.09 18.61 4.36
CA SER A 293 15.33 18.30 3.65
C SER A 293 16.50 18.11 4.61
N ASP A 294 17.20 16.98 4.49
CA ASP A 294 18.26 16.62 5.43
C ASP A 294 19.44 17.59 5.40
N ILE A 295 19.81 18.12 4.23
CA ILE A 295 20.90 19.10 4.12
C ILE A 295 20.60 20.38 4.93
N ILE A 296 19.32 20.75 5.08
CA ILE A 296 18.90 21.87 5.93
C ILE A 296 19.05 21.52 7.41
N LYS A 297 18.74 20.29 7.82
CA LYS A 297 18.99 19.81 9.20
C LYS A 297 20.49 19.86 9.53
N MET A 298 21.33 19.44 8.58
CA MET A 298 22.80 19.50 8.70
C MET A 298 23.31 20.94 8.79
N ALA A 299 22.80 21.83 7.94
CA ALA A 299 23.15 23.25 7.94
C ALA A 299 22.81 23.91 9.29
N LYS A 300 21.63 23.63 9.85
CA LYS A 300 21.23 24.10 11.19
C LYS A 300 22.20 23.60 12.27
N ALA A 301 22.59 22.33 12.21
CA ALA A 301 23.58 21.77 13.14
C ALA A 301 24.98 22.37 12.98
N ALA A 302 25.33 22.85 11.79
CA ALA A 302 26.55 23.62 11.53
C ALA A 302 26.45 25.10 11.95
N GLY A 303 25.29 25.55 12.44
CA GLY A 303 25.06 26.93 12.90
C GLY A 303 24.52 27.89 11.84
N TYR A 304 24.15 27.41 10.65
CA TYR A 304 23.49 28.24 9.64
C TYR A 304 22.00 28.39 9.95
N SER A 305 21.46 29.61 9.82
CA SER A 305 20.02 29.77 9.59
C SER A 305 19.66 29.27 8.18
N TYR A 306 18.38 29.02 7.92
CA TYR A 306 17.92 28.66 6.58
C TYR A 306 18.34 29.71 5.55
N ASP A 307 18.03 30.98 5.83
CA ASP A 307 18.33 32.10 4.94
C ASP A 307 19.84 32.22 4.67
N ALA A 308 20.66 32.13 5.73
CA ALA A 308 22.11 32.19 5.58
C ALA A 308 22.65 31.02 4.75
N PHE A 309 22.09 29.82 4.89
CA PHE A 309 22.49 28.66 4.10
C PHE A 309 22.12 28.80 2.63
N ILE A 310 20.89 29.22 2.31
CA ILE A 310 20.46 29.44 0.93
C ILE A 310 21.28 30.56 0.27
N GLN A 311 21.53 31.66 0.98
CA GLN A 311 22.42 32.72 0.50
C GLN A 311 23.83 32.20 0.26
N LYS A 312 24.37 31.37 1.17
CA LYS A 312 25.69 30.75 1.02
C LYS A 312 25.77 29.89 -0.26
N LEU A 313 24.73 29.12 -0.59
CA LEU A 313 24.70 28.33 -1.84
C LEU A 313 24.74 29.24 -3.09
N ALA A 314 24.00 30.34 -3.08
CA ALA A 314 24.06 31.32 -4.17
C ALA A 314 25.44 31.99 -4.25
N GLU A 315 26.03 32.38 -3.12
CA GLU A 315 27.35 32.99 -3.02
C GLU A 315 28.46 32.05 -3.51
N ILE A 316 28.35 30.74 -3.25
CA ILE A 316 29.28 29.72 -3.77
C ILE A 316 29.27 29.71 -5.31
N ALA A 317 28.09 29.72 -5.93
CA ALA A 317 27.97 29.76 -7.39
C ALA A 317 28.45 31.10 -7.97
N ILE A 318 28.11 32.22 -7.34
CA ILE A 318 28.57 33.57 -7.72
C ILE A 318 30.09 33.64 -7.71
N ALA A 319 30.73 33.16 -6.65
CA ALA A 319 32.18 33.15 -6.52
C ALA A 319 32.85 32.25 -7.56
N ARG A 320 32.30 31.05 -7.79
CA ARG A 320 32.80 30.10 -8.81
C ARG A 320 32.81 30.71 -10.21
N GLU A 321 31.77 31.47 -10.54
CA GLU A 321 31.55 32.05 -11.87
C GLU A 321 32.17 33.45 -12.00
N GLY A 322 32.75 33.99 -10.91
CA GLY A 322 33.38 35.31 -10.90
C GLY A 322 32.39 36.47 -11.12
N LEU A 323 31.13 36.29 -10.71
CA LEU A 323 30.08 37.27 -10.96
C LEU A 323 30.18 38.46 -10.00
N THR A 324 29.98 39.67 -10.54
CA THR A 324 29.93 40.92 -9.78
C THR A 324 28.58 41.58 -9.98
N ASP A 325 28.10 42.29 -8.96
CA ASP A 325 26.89 43.10 -9.12
C ASP A 325 27.17 44.31 -10.00
N ASN A 326 26.45 44.40 -11.11
CA ASN A 326 26.65 45.43 -12.13
C ASN A 326 25.70 46.64 -11.96
N GLY A 327 24.94 46.73 -10.86
CA GLY A 327 24.11 47.88 -10.51
C GLY A 327 23.00 48.15 -11.55
N ARG A 328 21.91 47.38 -11.48
CA ARG A 328 20.81 47.44 -12.47
C ARG A 328 19.66 48.36 -12.05
N ALA A 329 18.84 48.74 -13.03
CA ALA A 329 17.60 49.47 -12.81
C ALA A 329 16.64 48.69 -11.90
N ASN A 330 15.83 49.41 -11.12
CA ASN A 330 14.88 48.84 -10.17
C ASN A 330 13.53 48.52 -10.84
N ASP A 331 13.55 47.66 -11.86
CA ASP A 331 12.39 47.11 -12.60
C ASP A 331 12.11 45.63 -12.24
N ALA A 332 12.99 45.00 -11.45
CA ALA A 332 12.90 43.58 -11.11
C ALA A 332 11.59 43.21 -10.42
N GLN A 333 11.02 44.12 -9.61
CA GLN A 333 9.73 43.91 -8.96
C GLN A 333 8.58 43.82 -9.97
N ASP A 334 8.64 44.58 -11.07
CA ASP A 334 7.60 44.56 -12.09
C ASP A 334 7.72 43.30 -12.97
N ILE A 335 8.96 42.91 -13.31
CA ILE A 335 9.24 41.63 -13.98
C ILE A 335 8.74 40.46 -13.11
N ALA A 336 9.06 40.46 -11.81
CA ALA A 336 8.63 39.41 -10.89
C ALA A 336 7.09 39.29 -10.82
N LYS A 337 6.36 40.42 -10.79
CA LYS A 337 4.90 40.41 -10.85
C LYS A 337 4.37 39.83 -12.15
N GLN A 338 4.96 40.21 -13.29
CA GLN A 338 4.57 39.68 -14.60
C GLN A 338 4.76 38.16 -14.66
N ARG A 339 5.95 37.67 -14.27
CA ARG A 339 6.25 36.22 -14.27
C ARG A 339 5.37 35.45 -13.29
N ALA A 340 5.08 36.01 -12.11
CA ALA A 340 4.14 35.41 -11.17
C ALA A 340 2.73 35.25 -11.75
N GLU A 341 2.25 36.23 -12.53
CA GLU A 341 0.96 36.12 -13.21
C GLU A 341 0.96 35.07 -14.32
N GLU A 342 2.02 35.01 -15.13
CA GLU A 342 2.22 33.97 -16.15
C GLU A 342 2.25 32.56 -15.51
N ASN A 343 3.01 32.39 -14.43
CA ASN A 343 3.12 31.12 -13.70
C ASN A 343 1.76 30.69 -13.12
N ARG A 344 0.99 31.65 -12.57
CA ARG A 344 -0.37 31.40 -12.06
C ARG A 344 -1.32 30.94 -13.18
N LEU A 345 -1.23 31.55 -14.36
CA LEU A 345 -2.07 31.17 -15.50
C LEU A 345 -1.70 29.79 -16.04
N ALA A 346 -0.40 29.51 -16.18
CA ALA A 346 0.11 28.20 -16.59
C ALA A 346 -0.38 27.09 -15.64
N ARG A 347 -0.31 27.34 -14.33
CA ARG A 347 -0.84 26.43 -13.29
C ARG A 347 -2.33 26.13 -13.49
N LYS A 348 -3.15 27.18 -13.63
CA LYS A 348 -4.60 27.03 -13.82
C LYS A 348 -4.92 26.19 -15.07
N ASN A 349 -4.14 26.37 -16.14
CA ASN A 349 -4.29 25.59 -17.37
C ASN A 349 -3.93 24.11 -17.16
N ALA A 350 -2.86 23.81 -16.41
CA ALA A 350 -2.46 22.44 -16.08
C ALA A 350 -3.51 21.71 -15.22
N GLU A 351 -4.04 22.39 -14.19
CA GLU A 351 -5.12 21.87 -13.34
C GLU A 351 -6.40 21.59 -14.15
N ALA A 352 -6.77 22.51 -15.05
CA ALA A 352 -7.93 22.32 -15.93
C ALA A 352 -7.73 21.17 -16.93
N ALA A 353 -6.52 20.98 -17.46
CA ALA A 353 -6.19 19.86 -18.35
C ALA A 353 -6.30 18.52 -17.62
N PHE A 354 -5.79 18.44 -16.39
CA PHE A 354 -5.90 17.25 -15.55
C PHE A 354 -7.36 16.91 -15.19
N ALA A 355 -8.16 17.90 -14.79
CA ALA A 355 -9.57 17.70 -14.47
C ALA A 355 -10.39 17.15 -15.65
N ASN A 356 -9.93 17.39 -16.89
CA ASN A 356 -10.60 16.98 -18.11
C ASN A 356 -10.14 15.62 -18.68
N ARG A 357 -9.16 14.98 -18.04
CA ARG A 357 -8.53 13.74 -18.52
C ARG A 357 -9.54 12.57 -18.59
N PRO A 358 -9.50 11.71 -19.63
CA PRO A 358 -10.49 10.63 -19.81
C PRO A 358 -10.55 9.63 -18.66
N ASP A 359 -9.40 9.27 -18.08
CA ASP A 359 -9.27 8.41 -16.90
C ASP A 359 -9.89 9.04 -15.66
N GLN A 360 -9.72 10.35 -15.45
CA GLN A 360 -10.35 11.07 -14.34
C GLN A 360 -11.88 11.15 -14.50
N LYS A 361 -12.36 11.40 -15.73
CA LYS A 361 -13.79 11.32 -16.05
C LYS A 361 -14.33 9.92 -15.82
N ALA A 362 -13.61 8.89 -16.24
CA ALA A 362 -13.97 7.49 -16.02
C ALA A 362 -13.98 7.11 -14.53
N LYS A 363 -12.98 7.56 -13.75
CA LYS A 363 -12.89 7.36 -12.30
C LYS A 363 -14.08 8.00 -11.58
N ARG A 364 -14.40 9.26 -11.90
CA ARG A 364 -15.58 9.94 -11.33
C ARG A 364 -16.89 9.25 -11.70
N ALA A 365 -17.03 8.80 -12.95
CA ALA A 365 -18.19 8.04 -13.39
C ALA A 365 -18.30 6.69 -12.65
N PHE A 366 -17.17 6.00 -12.44
CA PHE A 366 -17.10 4.74 -11.71
C PHE A 366 -17.44 4.89 -10.23
N GLU A 367 -16.88 5.88 -9.53
CA GLU A 367 -17.22 6.17 -8.12
C GLU A 367 -18.70 6.56 -7.99
N GLY A 368 -19.22 7.40 -8.89
CA GLY A 368 -20.66 7.71 -8.92
C GLY A 368 -21.55 6.48 -9.15
N ALA A 369 -21.10 5.52 -9.97
CA ALA A 369 -21.80 4.25 -10.15
C ALA A 369 -21.74 3.37 -8.89
N LYS A 370 -20.61 3.34 -8.19
CA LYS A 370 -20.42 2.59 -6.94
C LYS A 370 -21.31 3.12 -5.81
N ASP A 371 -21.45 4.44 -5.69
CA ASP A 371 -22.38 5.06 -4.74
C ASP A 371 -23.84 4.70 -5.06
N SER A 372 -24.20 4.69 -6.34
CA SER A 372 -25.53 4.25 -6.79
C SER A 372 -25.82 2.77 -6.48
N VAL A 373 -24.83 1.89 -6.67
CA VAL A 373 -24.93 0.47 -6.31
C VAL A 373 -25.07 0.29 -4.80
N ARG A 374 -24.31 1.05 -3.99
CA ARG A 374 -24.39 1.00 -2.52
C ARG A 374 -25.77 1.44 -2.04
N ALA A 375 -26.29 2.55 -2.55
CA ALA A 375 -27.64 3.03 -2.22
C ALA A 375 -28.73 2.02 -2.59
N THR A 376 -28.60 1.37 -3.75
CA THR A 376 -29.55 0.33 -4.20
C THR A 376 -29.53 -0.91 -3.30
N ARG A 377 -28.33 -1.36 -2.90
CA ARG A 377 -28.16 -2.49 -1.97
C ARG A 377 -28.82 -2.20 -0.62
N ASP A 378 -28.56 -1.03 -0.05
CA ASP A 378 -29.06 -0.66 1.27
C ASP A 378 -30.60 -0.58 1.27
N GLU A 379 -31.22 -0.11 0.18
CA GLU A 379 -32.67 -0.12 -0.02
C GLU A 379 -33.26 -1.54 -0.17
N LEU A 380 -32.59 -2.43 -0.89
CA LEU A 380 -33.01 -3.84 -1.00
C LEU A 380 -32.93 -4.56 0.35
N GLU A 381 -31.91 -4.28 1.15
CA GLU A 381 -31.77 -4.85 2.49
C GLU A 381 -32.88 -4.39 3.43
N ARG A 382 -33.25 -3.09 3.38
CA ARG A 382 -34.39 -2.52 4.11
C ARG A 382 -35.70 -3.24 3.75
N ARG A 383 -35.98 -3.37 2.45
CA ARG A 383 -37.18 -4.08 1.95
C ARG A 383 -37.19 -5.56 2.33
N GLY A 384 -36.04 -6.21 2.34
CA GLY A 384 -35.88 -7.60 2.79
C GLY A 384 -36.23 -7.78 4.27
N LYS A 385 -35.78 -6.88 5.15
CA LYS A 385 -36.14 -6.88 6.58
C LYS A 385 -37.63 -6.65 6.81
N GLU A 386 -38.24 -5.74 6.05
CA GLU A 386 -39.70 -5.50 6.11
C GLU A 386 -40.51 -6.74 5.69
N ALA A 387 -40.09 -7.42 4.61
CA ALA A 387 -40.71 -8.66 4.16
C ALA A 387 -40.55 -9.79 5.20
N TYR A 388 -39.35 -9.94 5.78
CA TYR A 388 -39.07 -10.92 6.83
C TYR A 388 -40.01 -10.74 8.04
N HIS A 389 -40.11 -9.51 8.57
CA HIS A 389 -41.01 -9.23 9.69
C HIS A 389 -42.50 -9.39 9.33
N SER A 390 -42.87 -9.19 8.06
CA SER A 390 -44.23 -9.49 7.60
C SER A 390 -44.53 -10.99 7.60
N ILE A 391 -43.56 -11.82 7.19
CA ILE A 391 -43.67 -13.28 7.20
C ILE A 391 -43.69 -13.80 8.64
N GLU A 392 -42.83 -13.27 9.51
CA GLU A 392 -42.74 -13.62 10.93
C GLU A 392 -44.07 -13.36 11.67
N ARG A 393 -44.69 -12.19 11.43
CA ARG A 393 -46.05 -11.89 11.95
C ARG A 393 -47.12 -12.86 11.42
N GLY A 394 -47.03 -13.25 10.15
CA GLY A 394 -47.92 -14.24 9.56
C GLY A 394 -47.72 -15.65 10.11
N TYR A 395 -46.50 -15.99 10.52
CA TYR A 395 -46.14 -17.28 11.11
C TYR A 395 -46.66 -17.41 12.54
N GLU A 396 -46.48 -16.38 13.37
CA GLU A 396 -47.02 -16.28 14.74
C GLU A 396 -48.55 -16.46 14.76
N LEU A 397 -49.28 -15.77 13.87
CA LEU A 397 -50.75 -15.86 13.77
C LEU A 397 -51.25 -17.27 13.38
N ASN A 398 -50.47 -18.04 12.61
CA ASN A 398 -50.86 -19.39 12.21
C ASN A 398 -50.47 -20.46 13.25
N LYS A 399 -49.47 -20.19 14.09
CA LYS A 399 -48.99 -21.10 15.13
C LYS A 399 -50.04 -21.38 16.21
N GLU A 400 -50.73 -20.34 16.70
CA GLU A 400 -51.78 -20.50 17.71
C GLU A 400 -52.93 -21.38 17.22
N ARG A 401 -53.34 -21.20 15.96
CA ARG A 401 -54.41 -21.98 15.32
C ARG A 401 -54.03 -23.46 15.17
N TRP A 402 -52.77 -23.73 14.83
CA TRP A 402 -52.22 -25.08 14.70
C TRP A 402 -52.11 -25.80 16.05
N GLU A 403 -51.65 -25.13 17.10
CA GLU A 403 -51.53 -25.72 18.45
C GLU A 403 -52.89 -26.14 19.04
N GLU A 404 -53.94 -25.40 18.74
CA GLU A 404 -55.29 -25.68 19.24
C GLU A 404 -55.92 -26.92 18.57
N GLU A 405 -55.77 -27.06 17.25
CA GLU A 405 -56.17 -28.25 16.50
C GLU A 405 -55.36 -29.49 16.95
N TYR A 406 -54.07 -29.28 17.25
CA TYR A 406 -53.18 -30.32 17.72
C TYR A 406 -53.58 -30.89 19.09
N ARG A 407 -53.88 -30.02 20.08
CA ARG A 407 -54.37 -30.46 21.40
C ARG A 407 -55.64 -31.28 21.28
N ARG A 408 -56.54 -30.89 20.38
CA ARG A 408 -57.82 -31.57 20.16
C ARG A 408 -57.61 -32.99 19.62
N GLY A 409 -56.71 -33.14 18.65
CA GLY A 409 -56.33 -34.45 18.10
C GLY A 409 -55.62 -35.35 19.12
N LEU A 410 -54.73 -34.79 19.95
CA LEU A 410 -54.00 -35.56 20.97
C LEU A 410 -54.94 -36.16 22.03
N LYS A 411 -55.96 -35.39 22.42
CA LYS A 411 -56.98 -35.85 23.39
C LYS A 411 -57.77 -37.04 22.84
N ASP A 412 -58.24 -36.96 21.59
CA ASP A 412 -59.02 -38.02 20.95
C ASP A 412 -58.25 -39.36 20.86
N VAL A 413 -56.94 -39.30 20.58
CA VAL A 413 -56.10 -40.51 20.49
C VAL A 413 -55.86 -41.14 21.87
N ARG A 414 -55.69 -40.34 22.93
CA ARG A 414 -55.55 -40.83 24.31
C ARG A 414 -56.82 -41.51 24.81
N ASP A 415 -57.98 -40.88 24.58
CA ASP A 415 -59.28 -41.43 24.99
C ASP A 415 -59.52 -42.81 24.34
N LYS A 416 -59.14 -42.99 23.06
CA LYS A 416 -59.22 -44.28 22.34
C LYS A 416 -58.26 -45.36 22.85
N ARG A 417 -57.06 -44.97 23.29
CA ARG A 417 -56.10 -45.90 23.91
C ARG A 417 -56.65 -46.42 25.23
N ASP A 418 -57.17 -45.55 26.08
CA ASP A 418 -57.65 -45.92 27.41
C ASP A 418 -58.82 -46.91 27.34
N GLN A 419 -59.76 -46.69 26.41
CA GLN A 419 -60.82 -47.67 26.11
C GLN A 419 -60.29 -49.05 25.70
N ALA A 420 -59.23 -49.10 24.89
CA ALA A 420 -58.64 -50.35 24.43
C ALA A 420 -57.90 -51.11 25.56
N VAL A 421 -57.26 -50.38 26.47
CA VAL A 421 -56.58 -50.93 27.66
C VAL A 421 -57.58 -51.55 28.62
N ASP A 422 -58.70 -50.86 28.89
CA ASP A 422 -59.71 -51.37 29.81
C ASP A 422 -60.36 -52.65 29.29
N TYR A 423 -60.65 -52.71 27.98
CA TYR A 423 -61.16 -53.92 27.33
C TYR A 423 -60.21 -55.14 27.47
N LEU A 424 -58.90 -54.89 27.46
CA LEU A 424 -57.87 -55.93 27.59
C LEU A 424 -57.79 -56.49 29.02
N LYS A 425 -58.00 -55.64 30.04
CA LYS A 425 -58.03 -56.05 31.45
C LYS A 425 -59.27 -56.88 31.77
N ASP A 426 -60.42 -56.51 31.21
CA ASP A 426 -61.66 -57.26 31.40
C ASP A 426 -61.54 -58.68 30.83
N ALA A 427 -60.94 -58.80 29.65
CA ALA A 427 -60.77 -60.09 28.98
C ALA A 427 -59.78 -61.02 29.72
N ALA A 428 -58.74 -60.48 30.37
CA ALA A 428 -57.69 -61.27 31.03
C ALA A 428 -58.12 -61.98 32.32
N ASN A 429 -59.32 -61.67 32.84
CA ASN A 429 -59.84 -62.21 34.11
C ASN A 429 -60.74 -63.46 33.96
N GLU A 430 -60.86 -64.08 32.77
CA GLU A 430 -61.68 -65.29 32.54
C GLU A 430 -60.84 -66.59 32.35
N THR A 431 -61.01 -67.60 33.23
CA THR A 431 -60.26 -68.90 33.29
C THR A 431 -61.03 -70.08 32.61
N PRO A 432 -60.38 -71.08 31.94
CA PRO A 432 -61.12 -72.16 31.23
C PRO A 432 -61.30 -73.49 32.02
N VAL A 433 -62.52 -74.09 32.05
CA VAL A 433 -62.82 -75.43 32.67
C VAL A 433 -63.73 -76.32 31.79
N ARG A 434 -63.42 -77.65 31.71
CA ARG A 434 -64.16 -78.79 31.09
C ARG A 434 -65.67 -78.77 31.41
N ALA A 435 -66.64 -78.90 30.49
CA ALA A 435 -67.01 -79.93 29.49
C ALA A 435 -68.15 -80.89 29.93
N ALA A 436 -69.38 -80.51 29.58
CA ALA A 436 -70.52 -81.39 29.29
C ALA A 436 -71.30 -80.71 28.16
N GLY A 437 -71.48 -81.25 26.95
CA GLY A 437 -71.06 -82.50 26.36
C GLY A 437 -71.70 -82.56 24.98
N ARG A 438 -71.14 -81.77 24.04
CA ARG A 438 -71.46 -81.58 22.61
C ARG A 438 -72.75 -80.80 22.28
N GLY A 439 -72.56 -79.51 21.97
CA GLY A 439 -73.53 -78.63 21.31
C GLY A 439 -73.41 -77.15 21.71
N TRP A 440 -72.61 -76.37 21.00
CA TRP A 440 -72.57 -74.89 20.91
C TRP A 440 -72.09 -74.59 19.47
N ALA A 441 -72.94 -74.15 18.53
CA ALA A 441 -73.56 -72.84 18.29
C ALA A 441 -72.57 -71.79 17.73
N PRO A 442 -72.91 -71.11 16.63
CA PRO A 442 -72.23 -71.31 15.35
C PRO A 442 -71.21 -70.21 15.01
N TYR A 443 -70.02 -70.62 14.59
CA TYR A 443 -69.28 -70.03 13.45
C TYR A 443 -68.25 -71.09 12.97
N GLY A 444 -68.45 -71.91 11.93
CA GLY A 444 -69.60 -72.23 11.10
C GLY A 444 -69.46 -73.70 10.64
N SER A 445 -70.50 -74.48 10.92
CA SER A 445 -70.75 -75.88 10.55
C SER A 445 -72.21 -76.17 10.99
N GLY A 446 -73.27 -75.94 10.21
CA GLY A 446 -73.68 -76.79 9.10
C GLY A 446 -72.54 -77.07 8.13
N TYR A 447 -72.08 -78.29 7.98
CA TYR A 447 -72.90 -79.49 7.97
C TYR A 447 -72.28 -80.60 8.82
N PRO A 448 -73.10 -81.55 9.30
CA PRO A 448 -72.67 -82.65 10.16
C PRO A 448 -71.51 -83.51 9.62
N ALA A 449 -70.71 -84.05 10.56
CA ALA A 449 -70.18 -85.42 10.71
C ALA A 449 -69.26 -86.10 9.64
N GLN A 450 -68.12 -86.62 10.14
CA GLN A 450 -67.48 -87.86 9.65
C GLN A 450 -68.40 -89.05 9.96
N GLU A 451 -68.94 -89.65 8.93
CA GLU A 451 -68.60 -91.00 8.48
C GLU A 451 -68.64 -90.82 6.97
N GLN A 452 -67.60 -91.25 6.25
CA GLN A 452 -67.55 -91.01 4.81
C GLN A 452 -68.86 -91.51 4.18
N PRO A 453 -69.49 -90.65 3.39
CA PRO A 453 -69.69 -91.09 2.04
C PRO A 453 -69.16 -89.98 1.15
N GLN A 454 -67.91 -90.20 0.71
CA GLN A 454 -67.34 -89.54 -0.47
C GLN A 454 -66.90 -88.07 -0.26
N GLN A 455 -65.77 -87.68 -0.88
CA GLN A 455 -65.11 -86.34 -0.87
C GLN A 455 -66.09 -85.18 -1.19
N PRO A 456 -65.97 -83.90 -0.69
CA PRO A 456 -64.88 -82.90 -1.01
C PRO A 456 -64.57 -81.68 -0.01
N GLN A 457 -63.39 -81.01 -0.16
CA GLN A 457 -62.88 -79.59 0.11
C GLN A 457 -63.19 -78.66 1.38
N ASN A 458 -62.12 -78.17 2.10
CA ASN A 458 -61.86 -76.95 3.00
C ASN A 458 -62.60 -76.57 4.37
N ALA A 459 -61.87 -76.37 5.54
CA ALA A 459 -62.08 -75.38 6.68
C ALA A 459 -61.11 -75.50 7.95
N PRO A 460 -60.88 -74.47 8.85
CA PRO A 460 -59.80 -74.37 9.90
C PRO A 460 -60.21 -74.38 11.43
N SER A 461 -59.24 -74.39 12.38
CA SER A 461 -59.37 -74.57 13.88
C SER A 461 -59.17 -73.30 14.75
N TYR A 462 -59.86 -73.20 15.91
CA TYR A 462 -60.17 -71.99 16.72
C TYR A 462 -59.27 -71.64 17.94
N ALA A 463 -58.29 -72.48 18.34
CA ALA A 463 -57.39 -72.16 19.46
C ALA A 463 -56.33 -71.07 19.13
N SER A 464 -56.26 -70.64 17.87
CA SER A 464 -55.42 -69.53 17.42
C SER A 464 -56.11 -68.17 17.50
N ASP A 465 -57.43 -68.11 17.73
CA ASP A 465 -58.22 -66.89 17.48
C ASP A 465 -58.35 -65.96 18.71
N SER A 466 -58.37 -66.50 19.94
CA SER A 466 -58.28 -65.67 21.15
C SER A 466 -56.88 -65.05 21.27
N ASP A 467 -55.84 -65.85 21.07
CA ASP A 467 -54.43 -65.43 21.14
C ASP A 467 -54.08 -64.43 20.01
N ALA A 468 -54.69 -64.57 18.82
CA ALA A 468 -54.57 -63.58 17.74
C ALA A 468 -55.32 -62.27 18.06
N ARG A 469 -56.50 -62.33 18.70
CA ARG A 469 -57.25 -61.13 19.11
C ARG A 469 -56.53 -60.35 20.21
N TYR A 470 -55.92 -61.03 21.19
CA TYR A 470 -55.09 -60.40 22.22
C TYR A 470 -53.86 -59.72 21.62
N ARG A 471 -53.10 -60.42 20.77
CA ARG A 471 -51.95 -59.82 20.08
C ARG A 471 -52.33 -58.66 19.17
N ALA A 472 -53.51 -58.71 18.53
CA ALA A 472 -54.01 -57.60 17.72
C ALA A 472 -54.41 -56.38 18.57
N LEU A 473 -54.94 -56.58 19.77
CA LEU A 473 -55.28 -55.49 20.69
C LEU A 473 -54.04 -54.87 21.33
N GLU A 474 -53.07 -55.69 21.76
CA GLU A 474 -51.76 -55.23 22.25
C GLU A 474 -51.00 -54.44 21.18
N ALA A 475 -50.96 -54.95 19.94
CA ALA A 475 -50.36 -54.24 18.81
C ALA A 475 -51.07 -52.89 18.54
N ARG A 476 -52.39 -52.83 18.75
CA ARG A 476 -53.16 -51.59 18.57
C ARG A 476 -52.91 -50.57 19.69
N ILE A 477 -52.76 -51.01 20.93
CA ILE A 477 -52.36 -50.13 22.04
C ILE A 477 -50.94 -49.61 21.80
N HIS A 478 -50.00 -50.48 21.45
CA HIS A 478 -48.62 -50.09 21.20
C HIS A 478 -48.50 -49.12 20.00
N ALA A 479 -49.34 -49.28 18.97
CA ALA A 479 -49.43 -48.35 17.85
C ALA A 479 -50.04 -46.99 18.24
N LEU A 480 -51.02 -46.97 19.16
CA LEU A 480 -51.60 -45.73 19.68
C LEU A 480 -50.64 -45.00 20.62
N GLU A 481 -49.90 -45.73 21.45
CA GLU A 481 -48.86 -45.18 22.33
C GLU A 481 -47.70 -44.60 21.54
N GLU A 482 -47.23 -45.29 20.49
CA GLU A 482 -46.21 -44.77 19.60
C GLU A 482 -46.70 -43.53 18.85
N ARG A 483 -47.99 -43.51 18.46
CA ARG A 483 -48.57 -42.33 17.81
C ARG A 483 -48.72 -41.16 18.78
N ILE A 484 -49.06 -41.40 20.04
CA ILE A 484 -49.05 -40.36 21.09
C ILE A 484 -47.64 -39.83 21.28
N ARG A 485 -46.63 -40.70 21.37
CA ARG A 485 -45.22 -40.32 21.52
C ARG A 485 -44.71 -39.48 20.35
N ILE A 486 -45.00 -39.88 19.12
CA ILE A 486 -44.64 -39.11 17.92
C ILE A 486 -45.32 -37.75 17.92
N LEU A 487 -46.57 -37.69 18.38
CA LEU A 487 -47.27 -36.42 18.46
C LEU A 487 -46.73 -35.54 19.61
N GLU A 488 -46.36 -36.12 20.76
CA GLU A 488 -45.73 -35.37 21.84
C GLU A 488 -44.32 -34.87 21.49
N GLN A 489 -43.57 -35.58 20.64
CA GLN A 489 -42.27 -35.11 20.11
C GLN A 489 -42.40 -34.05 19.02
N ARG A 490 -43.53 -34.00 18.29
CA ARG A 490 -43.76 -33.05 17.20
C ARG A 490 -44.38 -31.73 17.67
N ARG A 491 -45.04 -31.73 18.83
CA ARG A 491 -45.45 -30.53 19.58
C ARG A 491 -44.25 -29.95 20.31
#